data_AF-A0A7X7X0S1-F1
#
_entry.id   AF-A0A7X7X0S1-F1
#
_cell.length_a   1.000
_cell.length_b   1.000
_cell.length_c   1.000
_cell.angle_alpha   90.00
_cell.angle_beta   90.00
_cell.angle_gamma   90.00
#
_symmetry.space_group_name_H-M   'P 1'
#
loop_
_entity.id
_entity.type
_entity.pdbx_description
1 polymer ?
#
loop_
_entity_poly.entity_id
_entity_poly.type
_entity_poly.pdbx_seq_one_letter_code
_entity_poly.pdbx_strand_id
1 'polypeptide(L)'
;MKIKILLVIVFLMGTVSVFAQDTLREGNLVYVTDINGVTQSLESTKIKGESYVEAHLTISSGTDLRKMYQKIFSKERATELSDYVLICLVQFNAITQKISHVVFSPLDNKMRLTLTELKRLEMGFKSLKYNYWIVNNTKVDEFSLFTIPIKFRRIYGED
;
A
#
# COMPACT_ATOMS: atom_id res chain seq x y z
N MET A 1 37.51 -36.81 35.81
CA MET A 1 36.91 -36.64 34.47
C MET A 1 36.20 -35.30 34.46
N LYS A 2 36.71 -34.30 33.72
CA LYS A 2 36.21 -32.91 33.75
C LYS A 2 35.11 -32.74 32.69
N ILE A 3 33.87 -32.57 33.13
CA ILE A 3 32.72 -32.27 32.26
C ILE A 3 32.75 -30.77 31.98
N LYS A 4 33.02 -30.39 30.72
CA LYS A 4 32.81 -29.03 30.21
C LYS A 4 31.34 -28.94 29.76
N ILE A 5 30.49 -28.33 30.58
CA ILE A 5 29.13 -27.99 30.17
C ILE A 5 29.23 -26.75 29.28
N LEU A 6 28.97 -26.93 27.99
CA LEU A 6 28.86 -25.88 27.00
C LEU A 6 27.61 -25.05 27.32
N LEU A 7 27.83 -23.82 27.79
CA LEU A 7 26.80 -22.78 27.90
C LEU A 7 26.38 -22.39 26.47
N VAL A 8 25.31 -23.01 25.98
CA VAL A 8 24.62 -22.54 24.78
C VAL A 8 23.74 -21.38 25.20
N ILE A 9 24.24 -20.16 24.99
CA ILE A 9 23.46 -18.94 25.10
C ILE A 9 22.47 -18.94 23.93
N VAL A 10 21.24 -19.39 24.18
CA VAL A 10 20.12 -19.18 23.27
C VAL A 10 19.76 -17.70 23.37
N PHE A 11 20.11 -16.93 22.35
CA PHE A 11 19.63 -15.57 22.19
C PHE A 11 18.10 -15.61 22.03
N LEU A 12 17.39 -15.28 23.11
CA LEU A 12 16.03 -14.77 23.07
C LEU A 12 16.06 -13.43 22.33
N MET A 13 15.97 -13.47 21.00
CA MET A 13 15.55 -12.31 20.23
C MET A 13 14.10 -12.50 19.83
N GLY A 14 13.23 -11.78 20.54
CA GLY A 14 11.97 -11.23 20.05
C GLY A 14 10.99 -12.23 19.48
N THR A 15 9.93 -12.49 20.23
CA THR A 15 8.66 -12.97 19.70
C THR A 15 8.14 -12.01 18.63
N VAL A 16 8.60 -12.15 17.40
CA VAL A 16 7.84 -11.69 16.24
C VAL A 16 6.84 -12.79 15.99
N SER A 17 5.62 -12.56 16.45
CA SER A 17 4.49 -13.42 16.17
C SER A 17 4.44 -13.68 14.66
N VAL A 18 4.85 -14.87 14.24
CA VAL A 18 4.78 -15.34 12.86
C VAL A 18 3.31 -15.66 12.58
N PHE A 19 2.50 -14.61 12.49
CA PHE A 19 1.21 -14.70 11.82
C PHE A 19 1.53 -14.78 10.33
N ALA A 20 1.04 -15.83 9.64
CA ALA A 20 1.37 -16.12 8.25
C ALA A 20 1.32 -14.85 7.38
N GLN A 21 2.50 -14.34 7.02
CA GLN A 21 2.67 -13.17 6.17
C GLN A 21 3.13 -13.65 4.81
N ASP A 22 2.27 -13.54 3.81
CA ASP A 22 2.69 -13.75 2.43
C ASP A 22 3.63 -12.60 2.04
N THR A 23 4.84 -12.97 1.64
CA THR A 23 5.90 -12.02 1.27
C THR A 23 6.17 -12.10 -0.22
N LEU A 24 6.03 -10.97 -0.92
CA LEU A 24 6.39 -10.82 -2.32
C LEU A 24 7.71 -10.04 -2.41
N ARG A 25 8.71 -10.59 -3.12
CA ARG A 25 10.07 -10.01 -3.13
C ARG A 25 10.72 -10.03 -4.52
N GLU A 26 11.38 -8.91 -4.85
CA GLU A 26 12.30 -8.79 -6.00
C GLU A 26 13.48 -7.90 -5.57
N GLY A 27 14.67 -8.49 -5.46
CA GLY A 27 15.85 -7.81 -4.92
C GLY A 27 15.61 -7.29 -3.49
N ASN A 28 15.67 -5.97 -3.31
CA ASN A 28 15.41 -5.29 -2.04
C ASN A 28 13.95 -4.87 -1.86
N LEU A 29 13.14 -4.93 -2.92
CA LEU A 29 11.72 -4.58 -2.84
C LEU A 29 10.95 -5.73 -2.19
N VAL A 30 10.28 -5.44 -1.08
CA VAL A 30 9.50 -6.41 -0.31
C VAL A 30 8.12 -5.83 -0.04
N TYR A 31 7.08 -6.57 -0.40
CA TYR A 31 5.70 -6.33 0.05
C TYR A 31 5.28 -7.43 1.00
N VAL A 32 4.60 -7.04 2.06
CA VAL A 32 4.11 -7.92 3.12
C VAL A 32 2.61 -7.85 3.15
N THR A 33 1.96 -9.01 3.18
CA THR A 33 0.51 -9.15 3.30
C THR A 33 0.16 -9.69 4.66
N ASP A 34 -0.74 -9.02 5.38
CA ASP A 34 -1.22 -9.49 6.67
C ASP A 34 -2.33 -10.56 6.55
N ILE A 35 -2.81 -11.05 7.70
CA ILE A 35 -3.86 -12.07 7.78
C ILE A 35 -5.21 -11.63 7.18
N ASN A 36 -5.43 -10.32 7.03
CA ASN A 36 -6.64 -9.75 6.46
C ASN A 36 -6.48 -9.52 4.94
N GLY A 37 -5.34 -9.90 4.36
CA GLY A 37 -5.03 -9.67 2.96
C GLY A 37 -4.56 -8.25 2.66
N VAL A 38 -4.27 -7.44 3.68
CA VAL A 38 -3.78 -6.06 3.50
C VAL A 38 -2.30 -6.10 3.16
N THR A 39 -1.95 -5.56 1.99
CA THR A 39 -0.59 -5.58 1.46
C THR A 39 0.02 -4.17 1.45
N GLN A 40 1.27 -4.04 1.89
CA GLN A 40 2.05 -2.80 1.79
C GLN A 40 3.55 -3.09 1.69
N SER A 41 4.34 -2.10 1.29
CA SER A 41 5.80 -2.27 1.20
C SER A 41 6.41 -2.36 2.61
N LEU A 42 7.43 -3.21 2.80
CA LEU A 42 8.11 -3.32 4.09
C LEU A 42 8.81 -2.01 4.50
N GLU A 43 9.21 -1.19 3.53
CA GLU A 43 9.77 0.12 3.79
C GLU A 43 8.72 1.07 4.36
N SER A 44 7.46 0.98 3.91
CA SER A 44 6.41 1.89 4.38
C SER A 44 6.06 1.73 5.85
N THR A 45 6.21 0.52 6.40
CA THR A 45 5.92 0.23 7.82
C THR A 45 6.85 0.98 8.79
N LYS A 46 7.96 1.53 8.29
CA LYS A 46 8.96 2.28 9.06
C LYS A 46 8.78 3.80 8.95
N ILE A 47 7.91 4.27 8.06
CA ILE A 47 7.70 5.70 7.83
C ILE A 47 6.70 6.22 8.85
N LYS A 48 7.07 7.28 9.56
CA LYS A 48 6.16 8.00 10.47
C LYS A 48 5.32 9.01 9.69
N GLY A 49 4.05 9.13 10.08
CA GLY A 49 3.16 10.17 9.59
C GLY A 49 3.61 11.55 10.06
N GLU A 50 3.47 12.54 9.19
CA GLU A 50 3.51 13.94 9.58
C GLU A 50 2.52 14.68 8.68
N SER A 51 1.46 15.20 9.29
CA SER A 51 0.38 15.84 8.55
C SER A 51 -0.26 16.95 9.37
N TYR A 52 -1.35 17.48 8.84
CA TYR A 52 -2.25 18.40 9.50
C TYR A 52 -3.57 17.69 9.84
N VAL A 53 -4.23 18.10 10.93
CA VAL A 53 -5.51 17.55 11.40
C VAL A 53 -6.54 17.50 10.27
N GLU A 54 -6.59 18.55 9.45
CA GLU A 54 -7.52 18.60 8.33
C GLU A 54 -6.81 19.09 7.08
N ALA A 55 -6.34 18.12 6.30
CA ALA A 55 -5.70 18.29 5.03
C ALA A 55 -6.50 17.51 3.98
N HIS A 56 -6.94 18.21 2.94
CA HIS A 56 -7.77 17.63 1.88
C HIS A 56 -6.96 17.45 0.61
N LEU A 57 -7.19 16.34 -0.06
CA LEU A 57 -6.53 15.97 -1.30
C LEU A 57 -7.60 15.58 -2.32
N THR A 58 -7.49 16.10 -3.54
CA THR A 58 -8.32 15.67 -4.66
C THR A 58 -7.45 15.33 -5.86
N ILE A 59 -7.86 14.31 -6.60
CA ILE A 59 -7.20 13.97 -7.86
C ILE A 59 -7.72 14.90 -8.93
N SER A 60 -6.80 15.50 -9.69
CA SER A 60 -7.14 16.53 -10.67
C SER A 60 -8.07 16.05 -11.79
N SER A 61 -8.11 14.75 -12.10
CA SER A 61 -9.02 14.17 -13.09
C SER A 61 -9.25 12.68 -12.91
N GLY A 62 -10.51 12.24 -12.98
CA GLY A 62 -10.86 10.81 -13.04
C GLY A 62 -10.29 10.10 -14.28
N THR A 63 -10.07 10.84 -15.37
CA THR A 63 -9.44 10.31 -16.59
C THR A 63 -7.98 9.91 -16.36
N ASP A 64 -7.26 10.62 -15.49
CA ASP A 64 -5.86 10.31 -15.17
C ASP A 64 -5.75 9.01 -14.38
N LEU A 65 -6.69 8.76 -13.45
CA LEU A 65 -6.79 7.48 -12.75
C LEU A 65 -7.07 6.33 -13.71
N ARG A 66 -8.07 6.47 -14.60
CA ARG A 66 -8.39 5.43 -15.58
C ARG A 66 -7.19 5.12 -16.47
N LYS A 67 -6.51 6.14 -17.00
CA LYS A 67 -5.29 5.98 -17.81
C LYS A 67 -4.16 5.33 -17.03
N MET A 68 -3.99 5.65 -15.75
CA MET A 68 -3.01 4.99 -14.90
C MET A 68 -3.33 3.49 -14.76
N TYR A 69 -4.57 3.13 -14.43
CA TYR A 69 -4.97 1.73 -14.30
C TYR A 69 -4.79 0.94 -15.61
N GLN A 70 -5.15 1.52 -16.76
CA GLN A 70 -4.98 0.92 -18.08
C GLN A 70 -3.51 0.69 -18.49
N LYS A 71 -2.56 1.42 -17.90
CA LYS A 71 -1.11 1.17 -18.09
C LYS A 71 -0.59 0.02 -17.22
N ILE A 72 -1.30 -0.31 -16.15
CA ILE A 72 -0.88 -1.29 -15.15
C ILE A 72 -1.49 -2.66 -15.47
N PHE A 73 -2.80 -2.69 -15.72
CA PHE A 73 -3.56 -3.91 -15.97
C PHE A 73 -3.90 -4.00 -17.45
N SER A 74 -3.61 -5.13 -18.09
CA SER A 74 -4.14 -5.40 -19.42
C SER A 74 -5.66 -5.60 -19.37
N LYS A 75 -6.33 -5.59 -20.53
CA LYS A 75 -7.77 -5.85 -20.60
C LYS A 75 -8.14 -7.25 -20.09
N GLU A 76 -7.32 -8.24 -20.42
CA GLU A 76 -7.48 -9.63 -19.98
C GLU A 76 -7.35 -9.72 -18.45
N ARG A 77 -6.30 -9.11 -17.89
CA ARG A 77 -6.06 -9.10 -16.44
C ARG A 77 -7.14 -8.35 -15.67
N ALA A 78 -7.64 -7.23 -16.21
CA ALA A 78 -8.76 -6.51 -15.63
C ALA A 78 -10.08 -7.31 -15.68
N THR A 79 -10.25 -8.16 -16.70
CA THR A 79 -11.42 -9.06 -16.82
C THR A 79 -11.34 -10.19 -15.80
N GLU A 80 -10.16 -10.80 -15.63
CA GLU A 80 -9.90 -11.80 -14.58
C GLU A 80 -10.22 -11.26 -13.18
N LEU A 81 -9.91 -9.98 -12.94
CA LEU A 81 -10.14 -9.33 -11.65
C LEU A 81 -11.51 -8.65 -11.52
N SER A 82 -12.40 -8.80 -12.51
CA SER A 82 -13.59 -7.95 -12.68
C SER A 82 -14.59 -7.98 -11.52
N ASP A 83 -14.70 -9.11 -10.83
CA ASP A 83 -15.58 -9.29 -9.66
C ASP A 83 -14.98 -8.75 -8.36
N TYR A 84 -13.69 -8.42 -8.35
CA TYR A 84 -13.00 -7.91 -7.17
C TYR A 84 -13.01 -6.38 -7.10
N VAL A 85 -12.83 -5.88 -5.88
CA VAL A 85 -12.56 -4.46 -5.60
C VAL A 85 -11.33 -4.38 -4.73
N LEU A 86 -10.37 -3.55 -5.16
CA LEU A 86 -9.20 -3.20 -4.38
C LEU A 86 -9.40 -1.82 -3.76
N ILE A 87 -9.32 -1.71 -2.45
CA ILE A 87 -9.27 -0.43 -1.75
C ILE A 87 -7.81 -0.01 -1.63
N CYS A 88 -7.44 1.09 -2.29
CA CYS A 88 -6.14 1.71 -2.16
C CYS A 88 -6.22 2.82 -1.11
N LEU A 89 -5.49 2.65 -0.02
CA LEU A 89 -5.33 3.62 1.05
C LEU A 89 -4.06 4.41 0.80
N VAL A 90 -4.21 5.61 0.25
CA VAL A 90 -3.11 6.49 -0.14
C VAL A 90 -2.72 7.37 1.06
N GLN A 91 -1.50 7.18 1.56
CA GLN A 91 -0.99 7.83 2.76
C GLN A 91 -0.22 9.09 2.36
N PHE A 92 -0.82 10.26 2.59
CA PHE A 92 -0.28 11.55 2.20
C PHE A 92 0.34 12.28 3.39
N ASN A 93 1.59 12.75 3.21
CA ASN A 93 2.25 13.61 4.16
C ASN A 93 1.97 15.07 3.76
N ALA A 94 1.13 15.74 4.54
CA ALA A 94 0.62 17.07 4.21
C ALA A 94 1.63 18.20 4.46
N ILE A 95 2.69 17.93 5.23
CA ILE A 95 3.81 18.85 5.43
C ILE A 95 4.69 18.91 4.17
N THR A 96 5.08 17.74 3.66
CA THR A 96 5.94 17.61 2.47
C THR A 96 5.14 17.66 1.16
N GLN A 97 3.82 17.60 1.25
CA GLN A 97 2.88 17.56 0.14
C GLN A 97 3.15 16.40 -0.83
N LYS A 98 3.47 15.22 -0.28
CA LYS A 98 3.81 14.03 -1.06
C LYS A 98 3.05 12.80 -0.57
N ILE A 99 2.70 11.93 -1.51
CA ILE A 99 2.28 10.57 -1.19
C ILE A 99 3.48 9.80 -0.64
N SER A 100 3.42 9.38 0.61
CA SER A 100 4.49 8.61 1.25
C SER A 100 4.46 7.15 0.80
N HIS A 101 3.30 6.52 0.86
CA HIS A 101 3.09 5.13 0.45
C HIS A 101 1.62 4.83 0.19
N VAL A 102 1.34 3.62 -0.29
CA VAL A 102 -0.01 3.13 -0.54
C VAL A 102 -0.17 1.77 0.12
N VAL A 103 -1.28 1.59 0.82
CA VAL A 103 -1.70 0.31 1.38
C VAL A 103 -2.82 -0.27 0.52
N PHE A 104 -2.75 -1.56 0.24
CA PHE A 104 -3.65 -2.26 -0.67
C PHE A 104 -4.53 -3.22 0.13
N SER A 105 -5.83 -2.96 0.19
CA SER A 105 -6.79 -3.78 0.94
C SER A 105 -7.85 -4.33 -0.01
N PRO A 106 -7.77 -5.60 -0.42
CA PRO A 106 -8.83 -6.21 -1.21
C PRO A 106 -10.07 -6.45 -0.35
N LEU A 107 -11.26 -6.25 -0.91
CA LEU A 107 -12.51 -6.61 -0.20
C LEU A 107 -12.71 -8.14 -0.11
N ASP A 108 -12.07 -8.90 -1.01
CA ASP A 108 -12.05 -10.35 -1.00
C ASP A 108 -10.60 -10.84 -0.86
N ASN A 109 -10.33 -11.61 0.19
CA ASN A 109 -9.00 -12.12 0.51
C ASN A 109 -8.48 -13.19 -0.47
N LYS A 110 -9.25 -13.59 -1.48
CA LYS A 110 -8.80 -14.45 -2.59
C LYS A 110 -8.17 -13.65 -3.72
N MET A 111 -8.40 -12.34 -3.78
CA MET A 111 -7.78 -11.48 -4.78
C MET A 111 -6.25 -11.53 -4.63
N ARG A 112 -5.53 -11.73 -5.73
CA ARG A 112 -4.06 -11.76 -5.74
C ARG A 112 -3.55 -10.76 -6.76
N LEU A 113 -2.66 -9.88 -6.30
CA LEU A 113 -1.87 -9.00 -7.16
C LEU A 113 -0.44 -9.50 -7.22
N THR A 114 0.17 -9.39 -8.39
CA THR A 114 1.59 -9.62 -8.57
C THR A 114 2.40 -8.48 -7.94
N LEU A 115 3.66 -8.76 -7.62
CA LEU A 115 4.59 -7.75 -7.12
C LEU A 115 4.72 -6.56 -8.08
N THR A 116 4.76 -6.83 -9.39
CA THR A 116 4.84 -5.78 -10.42
C THR A 116 3.60 -4.89 -10.43
N GLU A 117 2.40 -5.45 -10.25
CA GLU A 117 1.15 -4.69 -10.17
C GLU A 117 1.14 -3.77 -8.93
N LEU A 118 1.50 -4.30 -7.76
CA LEU A 118 1.60 -3.53 -6.51
C LEU A 118 2.59 -2.36 -6.64
N LYS A 119 3.79 -2.64 -7.16
CA LYS A 119 4.83 -1.64 -7.40
C LYS A 119 4.35 -0.55 -8.36
N ARG A 120 3.77 -0.95 -9.49
CA ARG A 120 3.29 0.00 -10.51
C ARG A 120 2.11 0.84 -10.00
N LEU A 121 1.22 0.27 -9.19
CA LEU A 121 0.16 1.02 -8.53
C LEU A 121 0.73 2.06 -7.57
N GLU A 122 1.63 1.68 -6.68
CA GLU A 122 2.24 2.61 -5.73
C GLU A 122 2.97 3.75 -6.44
N MET A 123 3.79 3.42 -7.45
CA MET A 123 4.46 4.42 -8.30
C MET A 123 3.46 5.30 -9.04
N GLY A 124 2.39 4.71 -9.57
CA GLY A 124 1.31 5.41 -10.26
C GLY A 124 0.70 6.48 -9.36
N PHE A 125 0.23 6.10 -8.16
CA PHE A 125 -0.34 7.05 -7.19
C PHE A 125 0.66 8.12 -6.77
N LYS A 126 1.94 7.80 -6.57
CA LYS A 126 2.99 8.79 -6.27
C LYS A 126 3.23 9.78 -7.42
N SER A 127 2.94 9.40 -8.65
CA SER A 127 3.15 10.22 -9.86
C SER A 127 1.94 11.06 -10.28
N LEU A 128 0.75 10.76 -9.76
CA LEU A 128 -0.46 11.53 -10.09
C LEU A 128 -0.35 12.97 -9.58
N LYS A 129 -1.01 13.87 -10.31
CA LYS A 129 -1.19 15.26 -9.86
C LYS A 129 -2.39 15.33 -8.92
N TYR A 130 -2.19 16.01 -7.81
CA TYR A 130 -3.22 16.24 -6.81
C TYR A 130 -3.36 17.73 -6.54
N ASN A 131 -4.59 18.17 -6.30
CA ASN A 131 -4.85 19.46 -5.67
C ASN A 131 -4.95 19.23 -4.16
N TYR A 132 -4.42 20.16 -3.39
CA TYR A 132 -4.29 20.05 -1.96
C TYR A 132 -4.62 21.39 -1.28
N TRP A 133 -5.31 21.33 -0.14
CA TRP A 133 -5.52 22.48 0.71
C TRP A 133 -5.60 22.08 2.19
N ILE A 134 -5.21 23.01 3.05
CA ILE A 134 -5.25 22.86 4.51
C ILE A 134 -6.48 23.59 5.02
N VAL A 135 -7.30 22.90 5.81
CA VAL A 135 -8.43 23.49 6.52
C VAL A 135 -8.05 23.76 7.98
N ASN A 136 -7.32 22.84 8.61
CA ASN A 136 -6.79 23.00 9.95
C ASN A 136 -5.30 22.68 9.96
N ASN A 137 -4.47 23.66 10.31
CA ASN A 137 -3.01 23.57 10.28
C ASN A 137 -2.38 23.05 11.59
N THR A 138 -3.18 22.51 12.52
CA THR A 138 -2.67 21.80 13.69
C THR A 138 -1.94 20.55 13.22
N LYS A 139 -0.68 20.38 13.64
CA LYS A 139 0.14 19.24 13.23
C LYS A 139 -0.25 17.97 13.99
N VAL A 140 -0.15 16.83 13.32
CA VAL A 140 -0.36 15.49 13.90
C VAL A 140 0.69 14.51 13.38
N ASP A 141 1.01 13.52 14.20
CA ASP A 141 1.92 12.41 13.89
C ASP A 141 1.20 11.29 13.10
N GLU A 142 0.39 11.69 12.14
CA GLU A 142 -0.43 10.83 11.29
C GLU A 142 -0.28 11.23 9.83
N PHE A 143 -0.73 10.37 8.91
CA PHE A 143 -0.87 10.74 7.50
C PHE A 143 -2.30 11.22 7.25
N SER A 144 -2.47 12.13 6.29
CA SER A 144 -3.79 12.31 5.69
C SER A 144 -4.10 11.09 4.83
N LEU A 145 -5.22 10.44 5.13
CA LEU A 145 -5.64 9.21 4.45
C LEU A 145 -6.62 9.52 3.32
N PHE A 146 -6.33 9.03 2.12
CA PHE A 146 -7.26 9.09 1.00
C PHE A 146 -7.58 7.69 0.47
N THR A 147 -8.87 7.37 0.38
CA THR A 147 -9.34 6.04 0.01
C THR A 147 -9.81 6.02 -1.44
N ILE A 148 -9.16 5.22 -2.28
CA ILE A 148 -9.47 5.09 -3.71
C ILE A 148 -9.85 3.64 -4.02
N PRO A 149 -11.11 3.35 -4.37
CA PRO A 149 -11.49 2.03 -4.82
C PRO A 149 -11.12 1.82 -6.30
N ILE A 150 -10.47 0.71 -6.61
CA ILE A 150 -10.31 0.20 -7.97
C ILE A 150 -11.38 -0.85 -8.20
N LYS A 151 -12.34 -0.53 -9.07
CA LYS A 151 -13.34 -1.48 -9.59
C LYS A 151 -12.84 -1.98 -10.95
N PHE A 152 -12.26 -3.18 -11.01
CA PHE A 152 -11.56 -3.68 -12.21
C PHE A 152 -12.46 -3.72 -13.45
N ARG A 153 -13.74 -4.10 -13.28
CA ARG A 153 -14.77 -4.05 -14.34
C ARG A 153 -14.93 -2.68 -15.02
N ARG A 154 -14.55 -1.58 -14.35
CA ARG A 154 -14.67 -0.19 -14.84
C ARG A 154 -13.39 0.36 -15.46
N ILE A 155 -12.29 -0.40 -15.49
CA ILE A 155 -11.02 0.08 -16.09
C ILE A 155 -11.18 0.23 -17.61
N TYR A 156 -11.89 -0.69 -18.25
CA TYR A 156 -12.13 -0.72 -19.70
C TYR A 156 -13.61 -0.69 -20.10
N GLY A 157 -14.53 -0.71 -19.13
CA GLY A 157 -15.97 -0.56 -19.38
C GLY A 157 -16.38 0.91 -19.57
N GLU A 158 -17.52 1.11 -20.21
CA GLU A 158 -18.23 2.38 -20.21
C GLU A 158 -19.01 2.53 -18.88
N ASP A 159 -19.14 3.77 -18.39
CA ASP A 159 -19.70 4.09 -17.07
C ASP A 159 -21.21 3.82 -16.95
#